data_AF-A0A914P8E6-F1
#
_entry.id   AF-A0A914P8E6-F1
#
_cell.length_a   1.000
_cell.length_b   1.000
_cell.length_c   1.000
_cell.angle_alpha   90.00
_cell.angle_beta   90.00
_cell.angle_gamma   90.00
#
_symmetry.space_group_name_H-M   'P 1'
#
loop_
_entity.id
_entity.type
_entity.pdbx_description
1 polymer ?
#
loop_
_entity_poly.entity_id
_entity_poly.type
_entity_poly.pdbx_seq_one_letter_code
_entity_poly.pdbx_strand_id
1 'polypeptide(L)'
;MLGLIISESVPNSILYHIHENSLGYFEDSYNIRHLPKSLQPLARIGCSGCKVILKANMTERPNIVIDRNGIVLILEGNLGAYFFRQNTTYELLTADGVFRVILKPQFRHSLVFSDVQLTGVDFKVYKADLKGMFSTTAKKLLNFIIPKTIWPKIQKSLRFAINRRGFQIPSICGVEFEKPHIGYIKHAAIITTDFKFNLPHFLQVFQKFMKNN
;
A
#
# COMPACT_ATOMS: atom_id res chain seq x y z
N MET A 1 -31.13 -9.34 2.32
CA MET A 1 -30.14 -8.85 1.35
C MET A 1 -29.79 -7.41 1.67
N LEU A 2 -28.52 -7.04 1.63
CA LEU A 2 -28.01 -5.69 1.90
C LEU A 2 -27.05 -5.28 0.79
N GLY A 3 -27.13 -4.03 0.36
CA GLY A 3 -26.19 -3.41 -0.58
C GLY A 3 -25.56 -2.19 0.07
N LEU A 4 -24.23 -2.15 0.11
CA LEU A 4 -23.45 -1.01 0.57
C LEU A 4 -22.74 -0.38 -0.63
N ILE A 5 -22.88 0.93 -0.78
CA ILE A 5 -22.16 1.70 -1.79
C ILE A 5 -21.12 2.54 -1.06
N ILE A 6 -19.85 2.30 -1.35
CA ILE A 6 -18.72 3.04 -0.79
C ILE A 6 -18.15 3.93 -1.89
N SER A 7 -18.36 5.23 -1.77
CA SER A 7 -17.75 6.22 -2.66
C SER A 7 -16.26 6.34 -2.40
N GLU A 8 -15.51 6.77 -3.41
CA GLU A 8 -14.06 7.05 -3.28
C GLU A 8 -13.73 8.13 -2.25
N SER A 9 -14.69 9.01 -1.91
CA SER A 9 -14.53 10.02 -0.86
C SER A 9 -14.24 9.41 0.52
N VAL A 10 -14.81 8.24 0.84
CA VAL A 10 -14.61 7.58 2.14
C VAL A 10 -13.14 7.19 2.35
N PRO A 11 -12.52 6.35 1.49
CA PRO A 11 -11.11 6.02 1.66
C PRO A 11 -10.19 7.22 1.45
N ASN A 12 -10.55 8.18 0.57
CA ASN A 12 -9.75 9.40 0.41
C ASN A 12 -9.70 10.25 1.67
N SER A 13 -10.78 10.34 2.45
CA SER A 13 -10.77 11.04 3.74
C SER A 13 -9.87 10.33 4.76
N ILE A 14 -9.79 9.00 4.74
CA ILE A 14 -8.83 8.27 5.59
C ILE A 14 -7.39 8.61 5.18
N LEU A 15 -7.11 8.62 3.87
CA LEU A 15 -5.79 8.97 3.34
C LEU A 15 -5.40 10.42 3.65
N TYR A 16 -6.37 11.35 3.70
CA TYR A 16 -6.14 12.71 4.16
C TYR A 16 -5.53 12.74 5.55
N HIS A 17 -6.14 12.04 6.50
CA HIS A 17 -5.67 12.01 7.87
C HIS A 17 -4.31 11.33 7.99
N ILE A 18 -4.02 10.30 7.19
CA ILE A 18 -2.69 9.66 7.18
C ILE A 18 -1.62 10.65 6.71
N HIS A 19 -1.91 11.44 5.68
CA HIS A 19 -0.99 12.44 5.15
C HIS A 19 -0.78 13.60 6.13
N GLU A 20 -1.85 14.19 6.66
CA GLU A 20 -1.79 15.30 7.62
C GLU A 20 -1.01 14.95 8.89
N ASN A 21 -1.10 13.69 9.35
CA ASN A 21 -0.35 13.22 10.52
C ASN A 21 1.10 12.80 10.20
N SER A 22 1.62 13.11 9.00
CA SER A 22 2.98 12.78 8.57
C SER A 22 3.35 11.29 8.69
N LEU A 23 2.34 10.40 8.62
CA LEU A 23 2.55 8.95 8.68
C LEU A 23 3.10 8.37 7.36
N GLY A 24 3.38 9.25 6.38
CA GLY A 24 3.96 8.92 5.08
C GLY A 24 5.50 9.02 5.00
N TYR A 25 6.17 9.32 6.10
CA TYR A 25 7.64 9.36 6.17
C TYR A 25 8.23 7.99 6.52
N PHE A 26 9.18 7.53 5.71
CA PHE A 26 9.94 6.31 5.93
C PHE A 26 11.44 6.63 5.88
N GLU A 27 12.14 6.38 6.98
CA GLU A 27 13.59 6.45 7.04
C GLU A 27 14.12 5.16 7.63
N ASP A 28 15.05 4.53 6.91
CA ASP A 28 15.56 3.24 7.32
C ASP A 28 17.02 3.08 6.90
N SER A 29 17.82 2.50 7.79
CA SER A 29 19.28 2.46 7.65
C SER A 29 19.80 1.03 7.53
N TYR A 30 20.51 0.77 6.44
CA TYR A 30 21.00 -0.56 6.09
C TYR A 30 22.52 -0.58 5.97
N ASN A 31 23.15 -1.56 6.60
CA ASN A 31 24.50 -1.94 6.18
C ASN A 31 24.43 -2.56 4.78
N ILE A 32 25.46 -2.37 3.96
CA ILE A 32 25.54 -2.90 2.58
C ILE A 32 25.27 -4.41 2.52
N ARG A 33 25.69 -5.16 3.55
CA ARG A 33 25.47 -6.62 3.64
C ARG A 33 23.99 -7.00 3.78
N HIS A 34 23.16 -6.12 4.36
CA HIS A 34 21.73 -6.32 4.57
C HIS A 34 20.87 -5.74 3.45
N LEU A 35 21.46 -5.00 2.50
CA LEU A 35 20.74 -4.59 1.31
C LEU A 35 20.36 -5.81 0.46
N PRO A 36 19.22 -5.77 -0.24
CA PRO A 36 18.88 -6.77 -1.25
C PRO A 36 20.05 -6.98 -2.20
N LYS A 37 20.39 -8.24 -2.53
CA LYS A 37 21.52 -8.59 -3.42
C LYS A 37 21.52 -7.81 -4.74
N SER A 38 20.35 -7.39 -5.23
CA SER A 38 20.18 -6.55 -6.42
C SER A 38 20.66 -5.10 -6.26
N LEU A 39 20.64 -4.55 -5.04
CA LEU A 39 21.08 -3.18 -4.73
C LEU A 39 22.51 -3.13 -4.17
N GLN A 40 23.06 -4.27 -3.72
CA GLN A 40 24.43 -4.34 -3.22
C GLN A 40 25.50 -3.85 -4.21
N PRO A 41 25.44 -4.15 -5.53
CA PRO A 41 26.43 -3.65 -6.47
C PRO A 41 26.47 -2.13 -6.54
N LEU A 42 25.30 -1.48 -6.57
CA LEU A 42 25.18 -0.01 -6.59
C LEU A 42 25.79 0.61 -5.32
N ALA A 43 25.49 0.01 -4.16
CA ALA A 43 26.02 0.50 -2.91
C ALA A 43 27.56 0.29 -2.79
N ARG A 44 28.08 -0.85 -3.26
CA ARG A 44 29.52 -1.15 -3.23
C ARG A 44 30.35 -0.26 -4.16
N ILE A 45 29.79 0.16 -5.30
CA ILE A 45 30.47 1.08 -6.24
C ILE A 45 30.73 2.44 -5.57
N GLY A 46 29.79 2.90 -4.73
CA GLY A 46 29.92 4.18 -4.07
C GLY A 46 30.77 4.17 -2.79
N CYS A 47 30.67 3.12 -1.97
CA CYS A 47 31.53 2.91 -0.79
C CYS A 47 31.31 1.51 -0.21
N SER A 48 32.37 0.71 0.00
CA SER A 48 32.25 -0.69 0.46
C SER A 48 31.96 -0.87 1.96
N GLY A 49 32.19 0.17 2.79
CA GLY A 49 32.03 0.15 4.25
C GLY A 49 31.00 1.12 4.82
N CYS A 50 30.24 1.80 3.96
CA CYS A 50 29.28 2.83 4.39
C CYS A 50 27.92 2.23 4.77
N LYS A 51 27.15 2.94 5.58
CA LYS A 51 25.71 2.67 5.76
C LYS A 51 24.94 3.34 4.65
N VAL A 52 23.88 2.70 4.15
CA VAL A 52 22.94 3.28 3.20
C VAL A 52 21.68 3.68 3.97
N ILE A 53 21.33 4.95 3.92
CA ILE A 53 20.08 5.48 4.47
C ILE A 53 19.12 5.65 3.29
N LEU A 54 17.98 4.99 3.39
CA LEU A 54 16.87 5.17 2.47
C LEU A 54 15.86 6.08 3.14
N LYS A 55 15.51 7.17 2.47
CA LYS A 55 14.42 8.06 2.88
C LYS A 55 13.35 8.02 1.81
N ALA A 56 12.11 7.88 2.21
CA ALA A 56 10.96 8.07 1.35
C ALA A 56 9.98 8.98 2.08
N ASN A 57 9.48 9.98 1.39
CA ASN A 57 8.46 10.85 1.93
C ASN A 57 7.38 11.09 0.87
N MET A 58 6.13 11.20 1.31
CA MET A 58 5.03 11.52 0.41
C MET A 58 5.07 13.01 0.10
N THR A 59 5.03 13.36 -1.18
CA THR A 59 5.06 14.76 -1.65
C THR A 59 3.65 15.31 -1.81
N GLU A 60 2.73 14.43 -2.22
CA GLU A 60 1.33 14.76 -2.43
C GLU A 60 0.45 13.82 -1.63
N ARG A 61 -0.78 14.26 -1.39
CA ARG A 61 -1.79 13.45 -0.73
C ARG A 61 -2.07 12.18 -1.56
N PRO A 62 -1.98 10.99 -0.95
CA PRO A 62 -2.44 9.75 -1.58
C PRO A 62 -3.88 9.87 -2.06
N ASN A 63 -4.13 9.42 -3.29
CA ASN A 63 -5.45 9.50 -3.90
C ASN A 63 -5.92 8.12 -4.36
N ILE A 64 -7.17 7.79 -4.05
CA ILE A 64 -7.87 6.62 -4.53
C ILE A 64 -8.91 7.05 -5.55
N VAL A 65 -8.87 6.39 -6.71
CA VAL A 65 -9.88 6.52 -7.77
C VAL A 65 -10.50 5.14 -7.97
N ILE A 66 -11.82 5.07 -7.92
CA ILE A 66 -12.55 3.82 -8.17
C ILE A 66 -13.06 3.84 -9.61
N ASP A 67 -12.68 2.84 -10.39
CA ASP A 67 -13.14 2.66 -11.76
C ASP A 67 -13.74 1.26 -11.95
N ARG A 68 -14.39 1.01 -13.09
CA ARG A 68 -15.00 -0.29 -13.43
C ARG A 68 -14.02 -1.46 -13.33
N ASN A 69 -12.72 -1.18 -13.51
CA ASN A 69 -11.65 -2.16 -13.48
C ASN A 69 -11.10 -2.43 -12.07
N GLY A 70 -11.52 -1.69 -11.04
CA GLY A 70 -11.08 -1.86 -9.66
C GLY A 70 -10.72 -0.54 -8.97
N ILE A 71 -10.02 -0.66 -7.84
CA ILE A 71 -9.61 0.48 -7.01
C ILE A 71 -8.18 0.84 -7.39
N VAL A 72 -7.94 2.07 -7.86
CA VAL A 72 -6.61 2.58 -8.21
C VAL A 72 -6.12 3.47 -7.08
N LEU A 73 -5.02 3.07 -6.44
CA LEU A 73 -4.28 3.89 -5.48
C LEU A 73 -3.12 4.58 -6.20
N ILE A 74 -3.08 5.90 -6.11
CA ILE A 74 -2.04 6.78 -6.63
C ILE A 74 -1.25 7.33 -5.45
N LEU A 75 0.06 7.06 -5.44
CA LEU A 75 0.99 7.54 -4.44
C LEU A 75 2.09 8.34 -5.13
N GLU A 76 2.36 9.55 -4.65
CA GLU A 76 3.47 10.36 -5.13
C GLU A 76 4.40 10.68 -3.97
N GLY A 77 5.69 10.51 -4.19
CA GLY A 77 6.67 10.76 -3.13
C GLY A 77 8.09 10.91 -3.63
N ASN A 78 8.89 11.59 -2.84
CA ASN A 78 10.32 11.71 -3.05
C ASN A 78 11.04 10.53 -2.36
N LEU A 79 11.97 9.97 -3.10
CA LEU A 79 12.82 8.86 -2.70
C LEU A 79 14.26 9.34 -2.72
N GLY A 80 14.92 9.24 -1.58
CA GLY A 80 16.32 9.56 -1.38
C GLY A 80 17.11 8.33 -0.95
N ALA A 81 18.29 8.15 -1.52
CA ALA A 81 19.31 7.23 -1.02
C ALA A 81 20.56 8.02 -0.67
N TYR A 82 21.11 7.76 0.51
CA TYR A 82 22.27 8.47 1.05
C TYR A 82 23.29 7.48 1.58
N PHE A 83 24.59 7.76 1.41
CA PHE A 83 25.62 7.11 2.22
C PHE A 83 25.85 7.86 3.51
N PHE A 84 26.10 7.12 4.56
CA PHE A 84 26.58 7.65 5.82
C PHE A 84 27.99 7.12 6.09
N ARG A 85 28.94 8.04 6.22
CA ARG A 85 30.37 7.77 6.49
C ARG A 85 30.93 8.83 7.42
N GLN A 86 31.66 8.43 8.46
CA GLN A 86 32.39 9.37 9.35
C GLN A 86 31.52 10.58 9.78
N ASN A 87 30.29 10.30 10.20
CA ASN A 87 29.31 11.32 10.64
C ASN A 87 28.87 12.35 9.59
N THR A 88 29.08 12.07 8.30
CA THR A 88 28.61 12.89 7.17
C THR A 88 27.72 12.06 6.24
N THR A 89 26.62 12.67 5.78
CA THR A 89 25.69 12.08 4.81
C THR A 89 25.98 12.59 3.40
N TYR A 90 26.12 11.67 2.46
CA TYR A 90 26.34 11.96 1.04
C TYR A 90 25.12 11.50 0.26
N GLU A 91 24.49 12.41 -0.47
CA GLU A 91 23.34 12.12 -1.32
C GLU A 91 23.78 11.32 -2.54
N LEU A 92 23.13 10.19 -2.80
CA LEU A 92 23.46 9.31 -3.93
C LEU A 92 22.45 9.39 -5.04
N LEU A 93 21.19 9.46 -4.64
CA LEU A 93 20.08 9.44 -5.54
C LEU A 93 18.93 10.17 -4.87
N THR A 94 18.37 11.13 -5.58
CA THR A 94 17.06 11.70 -5.25
C THR A 94 16.18 11.65 -6.49
N ALA A 95 15.00 11.07 -6.31
CA ALA A 95 14.03 10.86 -7.36
C ALA A 95 12.61 11.05 -6.83
N ASP A 96 11.73 11.65 -7.62
CA ASP A 96 10.29 11.59 -7.36
C ASP A 96 9.71 10.38 -8.09
N GLY A 97 8.83 9.67 -7.40
CA GLY A 97 8.14 8.50 -7.92
C GLY A 97 6.63 8.68 -7.84
N VAL A 98 5.95 8.36 -8.93
CA VAL A 98 4.50 8.16 -8.96
C VAL A 98 4.24 6.66 -9.08
N PHE A 99 3.59 6.10 -8.06
CA PHE A 99 3.21 4.71 -8.00
C PHE A 99 1.71 4.57 -8.22
N ARG A 100 1.32 3.77 -9.21
CA ARG A 100 -0.08 3.41 -9.48
C ARG A 100 -0.30 1.94 -9.19
N VAL A 101 -1.08 1.67 -8.16
CA VAL A 101 -1.38 0.32 -7.68
C VAL A 101 -2.87 0.05 -7.85
N ILE A 102 -3.21 -1.01 -8.57
CA ILE A 102 -4.59 -1.51 -8.60
C ILE A 102 -4.78 -2.51 -7.46
N LEU A 103 -5.82 -2.27 -6.67
CA LEU A 103 -6.33 -3.13 -5.63
C LEU A 103 -7.64 -3.76 -6.11
N LYS A 104 -7.71 -5.09 -6.05
CA LYS A 104 -8.90 -5.88 -6.38
C LYS A 104 -9.27 -6.73 -5.17
N PRO A 105 -10.01 -6.15 -4.20
CA PRO A 105 -10.58 -6.95 -3.12
C PRO A 105 -11.48 -8.06 -3.66
N GLN A 106 -11.41 -9.22 -3.01
CA GLN A 106 -12.21 -10.41 -3.25
C GLN A 106 -12.63 -10.98 -1.91
N PHE A 107 -13.91 -11.32 -1.77
CA PHE A 107 -14.37 -12.02 -0.60
C PHE A 107 -14.17 -13.53 -0.76
N ARG A 108 -13.73 -14.19 0.32
CA ARG A 108 -13.86 -15.65 0.47
C ARG A 108 -14.50 -15.90 1.82
N HIS A 109 -15.76 -16.34 1.81
CA HIS A 109 -16.61 -16.39 3.01
C HIS A 109 -16.72 -14.99 3.66
N SER A 110 -16.54 -14.91 4.99
CA SER A 110 -16.61 -13.65 5.76
C SER A 110 -15.27 -12.89 5.85
N LEU A 111 -14.29 -13.29 5.05
CA LEU A 111 -12.96 -12.68 5.01
C LEU A 111 -12.74 -11.91 3.70
N VAL A 112 -12.25 -10.68 3.83
CA VAL A 112 -11.80 -9.86 2.71
C VAL A 112 -10.34 -10.17 2.42
N PHE A 113 -10.07 -10.64 1.20
CA PHE A 113 -8.74 -10.73 0.61
C PHE A 113 -8.60 -9.61 -0.41
N SER A 114 -7.39 -9.18 -0.72
CA SER A 114 -7.18 -8.24 -1.81
C SER A 114 -6.00 -8.69 -2.66
N ASP A 115 -6.24 -8.79 -3.97
CA ASP A 115 -5.13 -8.87 -4.89
C ASP A 115 -4.57 -7.47 -5.13
N VAL A 116 -3.25 -7.36 -5.01
CA VAL A 116 -2.50 -6.13 -5.21
C VAL A 116 -1.71 -6.29 -6.48
N GLN A 117 -1.94 -5.42 -7.46
CA GLN A 117 -1.25 -5.43 -8.74
C GLN A 117 -0.68 -4.04 -9.02
N LEU A 118 0.61 -3.95 -9.34
CA LEU A 118 1.18 -2.70 -9.83
C LEU A 118 0.85 -2.53 -11.29
N THR A 119 0.32 -1.37 -11.62
CA THR A 119 -0.05 -1.05 -13.01
C THR A 119 0.88 -0.06 -13.65
N GLY A 120 1.55 0.78 -12.87
CA GLY A 120 2.56 1.69 -13.40
C GLY A 120 3.44 2.24 -12.29
N VAL A 121 4.71 2.45 -12.63
CA VAL A 121 5.65 3.19 -11.79
C VAL A 121 6.41 4.15 -12.68
N ASP A 122 6.26 5.44 -12.41
CA ASP A 122 6.93 6.49 -13.14
C ASP A 122 7.92 7.18 -12.21
N PHE A 123 9.21 7.17 -12.55
CA PHE A 123 10.26 7.85 -11.76
C PHE A 123 10.90 9.01 -12.53
N LYS A 124 10.98 10.15 -11.86
CA LYS A 124 11.76 11.33 -12.27
C LYS A 124 12.98 11.44 -11.35
N VAL A 125 14.16 11.10 -11.85
CA VAL A 125 15.43 11.22 -11.12
C VAL A 125 15.99 12.62 -11.33
N TYR A 126 16.27 13.37 -10.25
CA TYR A 126 16.78 14.75 -10.32
C TYR A 126 18.27 14.83 -10.02
N LYS A 127 18.75 14.06 -9.04
CA LYS A 127 20.17 14.04 -8.66
C LYS A 127 20.64 12.60 -8.52
N ALA A 128 21.79 12.32 -9.11
CA ALA A 128 22.52 11.06 -8.94
C ALA A 128 24.00 11.39 -8.83
N ASP A 129 24.46 11.73 -7.63
CA ASP A 129 25.81 12.28 -7.40
C ASP A 129 26.87 11.17 -7.23
N LEU A 130 26.91 10.28 -8.22
CA LEU A 130 27.99 9.33 -8.44
C LEU A 130 28.79 9.84 -9.65
N LYS A 131 29.65 10.85 -9.43
CA LYS A 131 30.61 11.43 -10.40
C LYS A 131 30.14 11.33 -11.87
N GLY A 132 29.27 12.25 -12.27
CA GLY A 132 29.13 12.77 -13.65
C GLY A 132 28.62 11.86 -14.78
N MET A 133 28.76 10.53 -14.74
CA MET A 133 28.46 9.65 -15.89
C MET A 133 27.32 8.64 -15.68
N PHE A 134 26.67 8.61 -14.52
CA PHE A 134 25.78 7.49 -14.15
C PHE A 134 24.30 7.83 -13.96
N SER A 135 23.84 9.06 -14.15
CA SER A 135 22.42 9.42 -13.95
C SER A 135 21.46 8.65 -14.87
N THR A 136 21.82 8.50 -16.15
CA THR A 136 21.05 7.74 -17.15
C THR A 136 21.08 6.23 -16.88
N THR A 137 22.23 5.70 -16.45
CA THR A 137 22.39 4.28 -16.10
C THR A 137 21.66 3.92 -14.81
N ALA A 138 21.74 4.78 -13.79
CA ALA A 138 20.99 4.64 -12.54
C ALA A 138 19.48 4.72 -12.78
N LYS A 139 19.01 5.67 -13.62
CA LYS A 139 17.60 5.76 -14.02
C LYS A 139 17.12 4.50 -14.74
N LYS A 140 17.90 3.99 -15.70
CA LYS A 140 17.61 2.72 -16.40
C LYS A 140 17.56 1.52 -15.45
N LEU A 141 18.51 1.43 -14.53
CA LEU A 141 18.58 0.37 -13.53
C LEU A 141 17.46 0.44 -12.50
N LEU A 142 17.08 1.62 -12.02
CA LEU A 142 15.96 1.79 -11.09
C LEU A 142 14.64 1.44 -11.74
N ASN A 143 14.40 1.92 -12.97
CA ASN A 143 13.23 1.56 -13.76
C ASN A 143 13.17 0.06 -14.10
N PHE A 144 14.30 -0.65 -14.08
CA PHE A 144 14.35 -2.10 -14.31
C PHE A 144 14.25 -2.92 -13.02
N ILE A 145 14.99 -2.54 -11.97
CA ILE A 145 15.09 -3.23 -10.69
C ILE A 145 13.80 -3.07 -9.88
N ILE A 146 13.19 -1.89 -9.90
CA ILE A 146 12.00 -1.63 -9.09
C ILE A 146 10.83 -2.52 -9.54
N PRO A 147 10.42 -2.55 -10.82
CA PRO A 147 9.34 -3.43 -11.26
C PRO A 147 9.69 -4.92 -11.18
N LYS A 148 10.95 -5.31 -11.44
CA LYS A 148 11.34 -6.74 -11.54
C LYS A 148 11.75 -7.38 -10.23
N THR A 149 12.26 -6.63 -9.26
CA THR A 149 12.88 -7.22 -8.06
C THR A 149 12.33 -6.65 -6.76
N ILE A 150 12.06 -5.35 -6.70
CA ILE A 150 11.56 -4.70 -5.48
C ILE A 150 10.04 -4.84 -5.40
N TRP A 151 9.34 -4.54 -6.49
CA TRP A 151 7.89 -4.61 -6.55
C TRP A 151 7.35 -6.02 -6.22
N PRO A 152 7.87 -7.13 -6.76
CA PRO A 152 7.35 -8.45 -6.41
C PRO A 152 7.52 -8.79 -4.92
N LYS A 153 8.57 -8.26 -4.27
CA LYS A 153 8.78 -8.42 -2.82
C LYS A 153 7.79 -7.57 -2.01
N ILE A 154 7.58 -6.31 -2.40
CA ILE A 154 6.58 -5.43 -1.79
C ILE A 154 5.19 -6.02 -1.98
N GLN A 155 4.83 -6.41 -3.20
CA GLN A 155 3.58 -7.07 -3.53
C GLN A 155 3.37 -8.34 -2.72
N LYS A 156 4.40 -9.19 -2.56
CA LYS A 156 4.31 -10.39 -1.72
C LYS A 156 4.11 -10.02 -0.24
N SER A 157 4.78 -8.99 0.26
CA SER A 157 4.62 -8.51 1.63
C SER A 157 3.23 -7.92 1.88
N LEU A 158 2.73 -7.10 0.96
CA LEU A 158 1.37 -6.52 1.00
C LEU A 158 0.31 -7.61 0.90
N ARG A 159 0.44 -8.53 -0.08
CA ARG A 159 -0.44 -9.70 -0.19
C ARG A 159 -0.39 -10.53 1.08
N PHE A 160 0.77 -10.70 1.69
CA PHE A 160 0.87 -11.44 2.95
C PHE A 160 0.20 -10.68 4.10
N ALA A 161 0.44 -9.38 4.27
CA ALA A 161 -0.18 -8.58 5.33
C ALA A 161 -1.72 -8.58 5.21
N ILE A 162 -2.23 -8.45 3.98
CA ILE A 162 -3.67 -8.45 3.69
C ILE A 162 -4.25 -9.88 3.80
N ASN A 163 -3.59 -10.88 3.22
CA ASN A 163 -4.15 -12.25 3.12
C ASN A 163 -3.88 -13.13 4.34
N ARG A 164 -2.81 -12.90 5.14
CA ARG A 164 -2.60 -13.70 6.36
C ARG A 164 -3.59 -13.36 7.46
N ARG A 165 -3.98 -12.08 7.55
CA ARG A 165 -4.96 -11.67 8.56
C ARG A 165 -6.36 -11.83 8.03
N GLY A 166 -6.62 -11.48 6.76
CA GLY A 166 -7.98 -11.35 6.25
C GLY A 166 -8.74 -10.30 7.06
N PHE A 167 -9.32 -9.28 6.42
CA PHE A 167 -10.20 -8.42 7.20
C PHE A 167 -11.50 -9.17 7.44
N GLN A 168 -11.67 -9.69 8.67
CA GLN A 168 -12.95 -10.26 9.09
C GLN A 168 -13.95 -9.12 9.19
N ILE A 169 -15.04 -9.24 8.42
CA ILE A 169 -16.14 -8.30 8.55
C ILE A 169 -16.79 -8.59 9.90
N PRO A 170 -16.93 -7.59 10.79
CA PRO A 170 -17.55 -7.82 12.09
C PRO A 170 -19.00 -8.28 11.91
N SER A 171 -19.41 -9.30 12.67
CA SER A 171 -20.82 -9.68 12.78
C SER A 171 -21.54 -8.64 13.63
N ILE A 172 -22.59 -8.03 13.07
CA ILE A 172 -23.39 -7.03 13.79
C ILE A 172 -24.60 -7.77 14.35
N CYS A 173 -24.73 -7.85 15.68
CA CYS A 173 -25.94 -8.35 16.36
C CYS A 173 -26.42 -9.76 15.93
N GLY A 174 -25.51 -10.68 15.58
CA GLY A 174 -25.87 -12.03 15.13
C GLY A 174 -26.27 -12.13 13.65
N VAL A 175 -25.96 -11.10 12.87
CA VAL A 175 -26.05 -11.09 11.41
C VAL A 175 -24.74 -11.60 10.81
N GLU A 176 -24.81 -12.72 10.09
CA GLU A 176 -23.68 -13.27 9.34
C GLU A 176 -23.84 -12.94 7.86
N PHE A 177 -22.77 -12.43 7.24
CA PHE A 177 -22.76 -12.13 5.81
C PHE A 177 -22.58 -13.41 4.99
N GLU A 178 -23.48 -13.65 4.06
CA GLU A 178 -23.47 -14.81 3.17
C GLU A 178 -23.23 -14.34 1.73
N LYS A 179 -22.28 -15.02 1.05
CA LYS A 179 -21.91 -14.79 -0.36
C LYS A 179 -21.70 -13.30 -0.71
N PRO A 180 -20.87 -12.55 0.03
CA PRO A 180 -20.57 -11.17 -0.32
C PRO A 180 -19.89 -11.09 -1.70
N HIS A 181 -20.37 -10.15 -2.51
CA HIS A 181 -19.89 -9.83 -3.84
C HIS A 181 -19.48 -8.36 -3.89
N ILE A 182 -18.43 -8.06 -4.65
CA ILE A 182 -17.98 -6.69 -4.89
C ILE A 182 -18.01 -6.38 -6.38
N GLY A 183 -18.75 -5.33 -6.72
CA GLY A 183 -18.77 -4.71 -8.03
C GLY A 183 -18.15 -3.32 -7.98
N TYR A 184 -17.75 -2.81 -9.14
CA TYR A 184 -17.21 -1.46 -9.27
C TYR A 184 -18.01 -0.66 -10.29
N ILE A 185 -18.38 0.55 -9.89
CA ILE A 185 -18.87 1.59 -10.79
C ILE A 185 -17.89 2.76 -10.73
N LYS A 186 -17.98 3.68 -11.69
CA LYS A 186 -17.14 4.87 -11.67
C LYS A 186 -17.37 5.64 -10.36
N HIS A 187 -16.30 5.93 -9.63
CA HIS A 187 -16.27 6.62 -8.33
C HIS A 187 -16.86 5.87 -7.13
N ALA A 188 -17.30 4.61 -7.26
CA ALA A 188 -17.80 3.85 -6.11
C ALA A 188 -17.62 2.32 -6.22
N ALA A 189 -17.37 1.68 -5.08
CA ALA A 189 -17.42 0.24 -4.93
C ALA A 189 -18.78 -0.16 -4.36
N ILE A 190 -19.39 -1.20 -4.93
CA ILE A 190 -20.67 -1.74 -4.51
C ILE A 190 -20.40 -3.10 -3.86
N ILE A 191 -20.75 -3.23 -2.59
CA ILE A 191 -20.70 -4.50 -1.87
C ILE A 191 -22.14 -4.99 -1.72
N THR A 192 -22.46 -6.11 -2.37
CA THR A 192 -23.75 -6.77 -2.21
C THR A 192 -23.57 -8.04 -1.42
N THR A 193 -24.45 -8.30 -0.46
CA THR A 193 -24.35 -9.50 0.37
C THR A 193 -25.73 -9.94 0.80
N ASP A 194 -25.90 -11.25 0.89
CA ASP A 194 -27.00 -11.81 1.68
C ASP A 194 -26.59 -11.82 3.14
N PHE A 195 -27.58 -11.91 4.01
CA PHE A 195 -27.34 -12.04 5.42
C PHE A 195 -28.19 -13.15 6.00
N LYS A 196 -27.58 -13.94 6.87
CA LYS A 196 -28.26 -14.91 7.72
C LYS A 196 -28.42 -14.32 9.10
N PHE A 197 -29.59 -14.57 9.66
CA PHE A 197 -29.98 -14.04 10.95
C PHE A 197 -30.01 -15.16 11.97
N ASN A 198 -29.23 -15.03 13.05
CA ASN A 198 -29.31 -15.97 14.15
C ASN A 198 -30.57 -15.68 14.99
N LEU A 199 -31.69 -16.28 14.57
CA LEU A 199 -33.01 -16.09 15.18
C LEU A 199 -33.01 -16.36 16.71
N PRO A 200 -32.42 -17.45 17.22
CA PRO A 200 -32.31 -17.67 18.67
C PRO A 200 -31.61 -16.52 19.42
N HIS A 201 -30.48 -16.04 18.91
CA HIS A 201 -29.73 -14.95 19.52
C HIS A 201 -30.54 -13.65 19.52
N PHE A 202 -31.19 -13.33 18.40
CA PHE A 202 -32.04 -12.14 18.32
C PHE A 202 -33.22 -12.20 19.29
N LEU A 203 -33.91 -13.34 19.39
CA LEU A 203 -35.03 -13.50 20.31
C LEU A 203 -34.59 -13.30 21.76
N GLN A 204 -33.40 -13.79 22.15
CA GLN A 204 -32.85 -13.54 23.48
C GLN A 204 -32.56 -12.05 23.74
N VAL A 205 -31.95 -11.36 22.78
CA VAL A 205 -31.66 -9.91 22.90
C VAL A 205 -32.96 -9.11 22.95
N PHE A 206 -33.92 -9.44 22.10
CA PHE A 206 -35.23 -8.78 22.05
C PHE A 206 -36.03 -9.00 23.35
N GLN A 207 -36.06 -10.22 23.87
CA GLN A 207 -36.70 -10.52 25.15
C GLN A 207 -36.04 -9.78 26.32
N LYS A 208 -34.71 -9.64 26.33
CA LYS A 208 -34.00 -8.82 27.33
C LYS A 208 -34.36 -7.34 27.20
N PHE A 209 -34.43 -6.81 26.00
CA PHE A 209 -34.82 -5.42 25.75
C PHE A 209 -36.25 -5.14 26.22
N MET A 210 -37.19 -6.04 25.92
CA MET A 210 -38.60 -5.94 26.35
C MET A 210 -38.82 -6.11 27.85
N LYS A 211 -37.86 -6.67 28.59
CA LYS A 211 -37.93 -6.81 30.06
C LYS A 211 -37.29 -5.65 30.81
N ASN A 212 -36.45 -4.85 30.15
CA ASN A 212 -35.73 -3.71 30.73
C ASN A 212 -36.38 -2.35 30.38
N ASN A 213 -37.46 -2.34 29.59
CA ASN A 213 -38.39 -1.24 29.39
C ASN A 213 -39.74 -1.62 30.00
#